data_AF-D6N1D8-F1
#
_entry.id   AF-D6N1D8-F1
#
_cell.length_a   1.000
_cell.length_b   1.000
_cell.length_c   1.000
_cell.angle_alpha   90.00
_cell.angle_beta   90.00
_cell.angle_gamma   90.00
#
_symmetry.space_group_name_H-M   'P 1'
#
loop_
_entity.id
_entity.type
_entity.pdbx_description
1 polymer ?
#
loop_
_entity_poly.entity_id
_entity_poly.type
_entity_poly.pdbx_seq_one_letter_code
_entity_poly.pdbx_strand_id
1 'polypeptide(L)' 'TWNNNNFSSLKITGENPGSFGLVRSQNDNLNIASVTKNVSDDNLKYLNAVEKYLDGQQNFAIRRYDNNGRALYDINL' A
#
# COMPACT_ATOMS: atom_id res chain seq x y z
N THR A 1 -7.17 6.08 1.74
CA THR A 1 -8.03 5.92 0.56
C THR A 1 -7.21 5.98 -0.70
N TRP A 2 -7.40 5.05 -1.64
CA TRP A 2 -6.73 5.10 -2.94
C TRP A 2 -7.50 6.03 -3.89
N ASN A 3 -6.79 6.89 -4.63
CA ASN A 3 -7.40 7.94 -5.46
C ASN A 3 -8.14 7.40 -6.69
N ASN A 4 -7.69 6.27 -7.26
CA ASN A 4 -8.24 5.75 -8.51
C ASN A 4 -9.65 5.13 -8.36
N ASN A 5 -10.00 4.65 -7.16
CA ASN A 5 -11.30 4.00 -6.92
C ASN A 5 -11.99 4.44 -5.63
N ASN A 6 -11.40 5.40 -4.90
CA ASN A 6 -11.89 5.91 -3.62
C ASN A 6 -12.10 4.83 -2.53
N PHE A 7 -11.53 3.62 -2.69
CA PHE A 7 -11.66 2.57 -1.70
C PHE A 7 -10.87 2.91 -0.44
N SER A 8 -11.50 2.70 0.71
CA SER A 8 -10.87 2.84 2.03
C SER A 8 -11.10 1.62 2.91
N SER A 9 -12.29 1.03 2.85
CA SER A 9 -12.61 -0.21 3.57
C SER A 9 -13.77 -0.95 2.92
N LEU A 10 -13.76 -2.28 3.04
CA LEU A 10 -14.86 -3.17 2.71
C LEU A 10 -15.61 -3.56 3.98
N LYS A 11 -16.94 -3.40 3.98
CA LYS A 11 -17.80 -3.94 5.04
C LYS A 11 -17.91 -5.45 4.89
N ILE A 12 -17.64 -6.18 5.97
CA ILE A 12 -17.77 -7.63 6.05
C ILE A 12 -19.04 -7.96 6.82
N THR A 13 -19.88 -8.81 6.21
CA THR A 13 -21.15 -9.32 6.76
C THR A 13 -21.02 -10.82 7.08
N GLY A 14 -22.08 -11.42 7.61
CA GLY A 14 -22.12 -12.85 7.97
C GLY A 14 -21.72 -13.11 9.41
N GLU A 15 -21.26 -14.33 9.70
CA GLU A 15 -20.97 -14.81 11.05
C GLU A 15 -19.83 -14.06 11.75
N ASN A 16 -18.83 -13.61 10.98
CA ASN A 16 -17.68 -12.86 11.47
C ASN A 16 -17.64 -11.44 10.87
N PRO A 17 -18.56 -10.55 11.28
CA PRO A 17 -18.71 -9.23 10.67
C PRO A 17 -17.60 -8.26 11.07
N GLY A 18 -17.52 -7.12 10.38
CA GLY A 18 -16.58 -6.04 10.65
C GLY A 18 -16.12 -5.36 9.36
N SER A 19 -14.83 -5.05 9.24
CA SER A 19 -14.27 -4.53 7.98
C SER A 19 -12.87 -5.04 7.65
N PHE A 20 -12.51 -4.90 6.38
CA PHE A 20 -11.12 -4.90 5.90
C PHE A 20 -10.78 -3.51 5.37
N GLY A 21 -9.80 -2.84 5.97
CA GLY A 21 -9.41 -1.48 5.61
C GLY A 21 -8.01 -1.40 5.03
N LEU A 22 -7.80 -0.51 4.05
CA LEU A 22 -6.46 -0.16 3.58
C LEU A 22 -5.70 0.59 4.69
N VAL A 23 -4.47 0.19 4.95
CA VAL A 23 -3.54 0.90 5.85
C VAL A 23 -2.18 1.07 5.17
N ARG A 24 -1.46 2.16 5.51
CA ARG A 24 -0.17 2.50 4.92
C ARG A 24 0.75 3.20 5.92
N SER A 25 2.05 3.12 5.69
CA SER A 25 3.02 4.04 6.30
C SER A 25 2.78 5.48 5.83
N GLN A 26 3.10 6.45 6.70
CA GLN A 26 2.97 7.88 6.43
C GLN A 26 4.33 8.59 6.53
N ASN A 27 5.38 7.94 6.03
CA ASN A 27 6.70 8.55 5.93
C ASN A 27 6.74 9.48 4.70
N ASP A 28 7.09 10.74 4.92
CA ASP A 28 6.93 11.80 3.92
C ASP A 28 8.22 12.12 3.12
N ASN A 29 9.36 11.50 3.45
CA ASN A 29 10.67 11.81 2.85
C ASN A 29 11.05 10.84 1.71
N LEU A 30 10.20 10.71 0.69
CA LEU A 30 10.50 9.90 -0.51
C LEU A 30 11.16 10.77 -1.58
N ASN A 31 12.36 10.39 -2.03
CA ASN A 31 13.06 11.05 -3.13
C ASN A 31 13.17 10.12 -4.33
N ILE A 32 12.08 9.94 -5.08
CA ILE A 32 12.06 9.08 -6.28
C ILE A 32 13.11 9.54 -7.31
N ALA A 33 13.46 10.83 -7.33
CA ALA A 33 14.49 11.37 -8.21
C ALA A 33 15.90 10.84 -7.92
N SER A 34 16.14 10.16 -6.79
CA SER A 34 17.40 9.43 -6.56
C SER A 34 17.55 8.21 -7.47
N VAL A 35 16.46 7.70 -8.05
CA VAL A 35 16.50 6.64 -9.06
C VAL A 35 16.70 7.29 -10.44
N THR A 36 17.89 7.15 -11.00
CA THR A 36 18.24 7.75 -12.29
C THR A 36 17.94 6.81 -13.44
N LYS A 37 17.34 7.32 -14.53
CA LYS A 37 17.20 6.60 -15.80
C LYS A 37 18.41 6.88 -16.71
N ASN A 38 19.20 5.86 -17.04
CA ASN A 38 20.25 6.04 -18.04
C ASN A 38 19.67 6.02 -19.46
N VAL A 39 20.36 6.62 -20.42
CA VAL A 39 19.92 6.67 -21.83
C VAL A 39 19.68 5.28 -22.42
N SER A 40 20.45 4.28 -21.98
CA SER A 40 20.33 2.88 -22.39
C SER A 40 19.18 2.12 -21.72
N ASP A 41 18.58 2.66 -20.67
CA ASP A 41 17.53 1.98 -19.93
C ASP A 41 16.18 2.19 -20.65
N ASP A 42 15.52 1.08 -20.98
CA ASP A 42 14.11 1.15 -21.38
C ASP A 42 13.23 1.54 -20.17
N ASN A 43 11.96 1.83 -20.46
CA ASN A 43 11.03 2.25 -19.42
C ASN A 43 10.72 1.14 -18.41
N LEU A 44 10.74 -0.13 -18.82
CA LEU A 44 10.46 -1.26 -17.92
C LEU A 44 11.58 -1.41 -16.90
N LYS A 45 12.84 -1.32 -17.33
CA LYS A 45 14.01 -1.35 -16.46
C LYS A 45 13.99 -0.19 -15.45
N TYR A 46 13.62 1.01 -15.89
CA TYR A 46 13.46 2.15 -14.98
C TYR A 46 12.34 1.92 -13.96
N LEU A 47 11.17 1.45 -14.39
CA LEU A 47 10.04 1.15 -13.49
C LEU A 47 10.39 0.09 -12.45
N ASN A 48 11.10 -0.98 -12.83
CA ASN A 48 11.58 -2.00 -11.90
C ASN A 48 12.56 -1.44 -10.85
N ALA A 49 13.41 -0.48 -11.23
CA ALA A 49 14.32 0.17 -10.30
C ALA A 49 13.58 1.09 -9.32
N VAL A 50 12.53 1.80 -9.79
CA VAL A 50 11.65 2.61 -8.94
C VAL A 50 10.86 1.74 -7.96
N GLU A 51 10.31 0.61 -8.42
CA GLU A 51 9.58 -0.32 -7.53
C GLU A 51 10.49 -0.83 -6.42
N LYS A 52 11.70 -1.29 -6.75
CA LYS A 52 12.68 -1.73 -5.75
C LYS A 52 13.06 -0.63 -4.75
N TYR A 53 13.10 0.63 -5.17
CA TYR A 53 13.30 1.75 -4.25
C TYR A 53 12.09 1.92 -3.31
N LEU A 54 10.86 1.86 -3.85
CA LEU A 54 9.63 2.00 -3.07
C LEU A 54 9.41 0.81 -2.11
N ASP A 55 9.78 -0.42 -2.48
CA ASP A 55 9.74 -1.61 -1.63
C ASP A 55 10.51 -1.40 -0.31
N GLY A 56 11.64 -0.70 -0.38
CA GLY A 56 12.47 -0.41 0.80
C GLY A 56 12.03 0.83 1.59
N GLN A 57 11.00 1.55 1.15
CA GLN A 57 10.61 2.84 1.73
C GLN A 57 9.14 2.89 2.15
N GLN A 58 8.25 2.27 1.40
CA GLN A 58 6.81 2.27 1.65
C GLN A 58 6.38 0.97 2.30
N ASN A 59 5.30 1.01 3.08
CA ASN A 59 4.72 -0.18 3.66
C ASN A 59 3.20 -0.09 3.59
N PHE A 60 2.56 -1.16 3.12
CA PHE A 60 1.12 -1.24 2.91
C PHE A 60 0.59 -2.55 3.48
N ALA A 61 -0.60 -2.53 4.07
CA ALA A 61 -1.27 -3.73 4.53
C ALA A 61 -2.79 -3.59 4.41
N ILE A 62 -3.48 -4.71 4.57
CA ILE A 62 -4.92 -4.73 4.81
C ILE A 62 -5.14 -5.12 6.27
N ARG A 63 -5.78 -4.24 7.03
CA ARG A 63 -6.10 -4.46 8.44
C ARG A 63 -7.52 -4.99 8.61
N ARG A 64 -7.68 -6.08 9.36
CA ARG A 64 -8.99 -6.59 9.78
C ARG A 64 -9.45 -5.84 11.03
N TYR A 65 -10.69 -5.36 11.04
CA TYR A 65 -11.31 -4.74 12.21
C TYR A 65 -12.54 -5.53 12.67
N ASP A 66 -12.72 -5.76 13.96
CA ASP A 66 -13.93 -6.39 14.49
C ASP A 66 -15.22 -5.60 14.16
N ASN A 67 -16.39 -6.13 14.56
CA ASN A 67 -17.67 -5.48 14.31
C ASN A 67 -17.83 -4.12 14.99
N ASN A 68 -17.01 -3.83 16.01
CA ASN A 68 -16.96 -2.54 16.71
C ASN A 68 -15.95 -1.57 16.07
N GLY A 69 -15.26 -1.96 15.00
CA GLY A 69 -14.25 -1.16 14.32
C GLY A 69 -12.88 -1.17 15.00
N ARG A 70 -12.60 -2.10 15.92
CA ARG A 70 -11.28 -2.24 16.58
C ARG A 70 -10.38 -3.17 15.77
N ALA A 71 -9.12 -2.79 15.62
CA ALA A 71 -8.15 -3.58 14.88
C ALA A 71 -7.93 -4.97 15.51
N LEU A 72 -7.83 -6.01 14.68
CA LEU A 72 -7.52 -7.38 15.08
C LEU A 72 -6.11 -7.79 14.64
N TYR A 73 -5.85 -7.75 13.34
CA TYR A 73 -4.55 -8.15 12.75
C TYR A 73 -4.33 -7.47 11.39
N ASP A 74 -3.07 -7.43 10.98
CA ASP A 74 -2.63 -6.94 9.67
C ASP A 74 -2.21 -8.10 8.78
N ILE A 75 -2.59 -8.03 7.51
CA ILE A 75 -2.04 -8.89 6.45
C ILE A 75 -1.15 -8.01 5.57
N ASN A 76 0.16 -8.26 5.63
CA ASN A 76 1.20 -7.59 4.85
C ASN A 76 1.96 -8.67 4.05
N LEU A 77 2.17 -8.44 2.75
CA LEU A 77 2.66 -9.44 1.78
C LEU A 77 4.16 -9.30 1.51
#